data_AF-A0A7S2JA23-F1
#
_entry.id   AF-A0A7S2JA23-F1
#
_cell.length_a   1.000
_cell.length_b   1.000
_cell.length_c   1.000
_cell.angle_alpha   90.00
_cell.angle_beta   90.00
_cell.angle_gamma   90.00
#
_symmetry.space_group_name_H-M   'P 1'
#
loop_
_entity.id
_entity.type
_entity.pdbx_description
1 polymer ?
#
loop_
_entity_poly.entity_id
_entity_poly.type
_entity_poly.pdbx_seq_one_letter_code
_entity_poly.pdbx_strand_id
1 'polypeptide(L)'
;MQRIVVSASIVYAANVDGATIHVTGLNERQVEFGDGYTSFATLSGGEGYINSTVLVNAPDFVTVTGASVNEMLTLLRDQQTALVSQQVEIEALKTFVGMHSSPSPPQCVPATFSTISIAVDDSASDFLYQGAAVVGTRVFMTPYNHNSVGVLDTTTNTFSTISTVGAGVTGSYKYWGGGAVVGTRV
;
A
#
# COMPACT_ATOMS: atom_id res chain seq x y z
N MET A 1 -34.25 -56.89 34.39
CA MET A 1 -34.21 -55.41 34.42
C MET A 1 -34.38 -54.90 33.01
N GLN A 2 -35.40 -54.10 32.75
CA GLN A 2 -35.71 -53.59 31.42
C GLN A 2 -35.12 -52.19 31.31
N ARG A 3 -34.07 -52.02 30.50
CA ARG A 3 -33.36 -50.76 30.30
C ARG A 3 -34.10 -49.96 29.23
N ILE A 4 -34.86 -48.94 29.63
CA ILE A 4 -35.55 -48.05 28.69
C ILE A 4 -34.61 -46.87 28.43
N VAL A 5 -34.05 -46.80 27.23
CA VAL A 5 -33.26 -45.66 26.76
C VAL A 5 -34.22 -44.66 26.13
N VAL A 6 -34.37 -43.48 26.74
CA VAL A 6 -35.13 -42.37 26.16
C VAL A 6 -34.12 -41.42 25.50
N SER A 7 -34.08 -41.41 24.18
CA SER A 7 -33.25 -40.49 23.40
C SER A 7 -34.10 -39.28 23.00
N ALA A 8 -33.76 -38.10 23.50
CA ALA A 8 -34.35 -36.84 23.07
C ALA A 8 -33.28 -36.01 22.34
N SER A 9 -33.48 -35.78 21.05
CA SER A 9 -32.60 -34.92 20.24
C SER A 9 -33.10 -33.49 20.36
N ILE A 10 -32.36 -32.63 21.05
CA ILE A 10 -32.65 -31.20 21.08
C ILE A 10 -32.09 -30.59 19.80
N VAL A 11 -32.97 -30.26 18.85
CA VAL A 11 -32.61 -29.73 17.52
C VAL A 11 -32.28 -28.23 17.57
N TYR A 12 -32.62 -27.54 18.67
CA TYR A 12 -32.37 -26.12 18.85
C TYR A 12 -31.83 -25.83 20.26
N ALA A 13 -30.64 -25.25 20.34
CA ALA A 13 -30.11 -24.70 21.59
C ALA A 13 -30.81 -23.36 21.88
N ALA A 14 -31.81 -23.37 22.75
CA ALA A 14 -32.29 -22.15 23.40
C ALA A 14 -31.52 -21.93 24.70
N ASN A 15 -31.19 -20.68 25.01
CA ASN A 15 -30.64 -20.30 26.30
C ASN A 15 -31.70 -20.59 27.37
N VAL A 16 -31.50 -21.63 28.18
CA VAL A 16 -32.38 -21.93 29.32
C VAL A 16 -31.55 -21.89 30.59
N ASP A 17 -31.30 -20.67 31.06
CA ASP A 17 -30.78 -20.47 32.42
C ASP A 17 -31.87 -20.85 33.43
N GLY A 18 -31.55 -21.73 34.37
CA GLY A 18 -32.48 -22.20 35.40
C GLY A 18 -33.56 -23.21 34.95
N ALA A 19 -33.36 -23.94 33.84
CA ALA A 19 -34.30 -24.97 33.40
C ALA A 19 -34.48 -26.06 34.47
N THR A 20 -35.70 -26.25 34.96
CA THR A 20 -36.01 -27.37 35.85
C THR A 20 -36.62 -28.50 35.02
N ILE A 21 -35.91 -29.63 34.91
CA ILE A 21 -36.42 -30.83 34.23
C ILE A 21 -37.19 -31.66 35.25
N HIS A 22 -38.52 -31.66 35.16
CA HIS A 22 -39.36 -32.58 35.94
C HIS A 22 -39.50 -33.91 35.21
N VAL A 23 -38.94 -34.97 35.78
CA VAL A 23 -39.13 -36.35 35.31
C VAL A 23 -40.16 -37.02 36.22
N THR A 24 -41.33 -37.37 35.69
CA THR A 24 -42.37 -38.11 36.43
C THR A 24 -42.60 -39.49 35.81
N GLY A 25 -42.57 -40.52 36.64
CA GLY A 25 -42.81 -41.90 36.23
C GLY A 25 -42.83 -42.85 37.43
N LEU A 26 -43.61 -43.94 37.32
CA LEU A 26 -43.91 -44.85 38.43
C LEU A 26 -42.78 -45.81 38.83
N ASN A 27 -41.69 -45.88 38.06
CA ASN A 27 -40.61 -46.84 38.28
C ASN A 27 -39.27 -46.13 38.38
N GLU A 28 -38.43 -46.60 39.30
CA GLU A 28 -37.04 -46.19 39.52
C GLU A 28 -36.28 -46.13 38.19
N ARG A 29 -35.85 -44.93 37.80
CA ARG A 29 -35.13 -44.69 36.54
C ARG A 29 -33.89 -43.89 36.84
N GLN A 30 -32.74 -44.50 36.56
CA GLN A 30 -31.53 -43.74 36.37
C GLN A 30 -31.71 -42.90 35.11
N VAL A 31 -31.60 -41.59 35.26
CA VAL A 31 -31.53 -40.67 34.13
C VAL A 31 -30.08 -40.29 33.97
N GLU A 32 -29.49 -40.73 32.87
CA GLU A 32 -28.12 -40.44 32.50
C GLU A 32 -28.13 -39.28 31.52
N PHE A 33 -27.47 -38.19 31.88
CA PHE A 33 -27.22 -37.08 30.97
C PHE A 33 -25.83 -37.30 30.36
N GLY A 34 -25.81 -37.47 29.04
CA GLY A 34 -24.61 -37.80 28.27
C GLY A 34 -24.69 -37.29 26.83
N ASP A 35 -23.55 -37.25 26.16
CA ASP A 35 -23.43 -36.96 24.72
C ASP A 35 -23.51 -38.24 23.87
N GLY A 36 -23.85 -39.36 24.50
CA GLY A 36 -23.82 -40.70 23.94
C GLY A 36 -22.50 -41.46 24.15
N TYR A 37 -21.42 -40.76 24.53
CA TYR A 37 -20.08 -41.34 24.75
C TYR A 37 -19.57 -41.13 26.19
N THR A 38 -19.94 -40.02 26.82
CA THR A 38 -19.54 -39.63 28.17
C THR A 38 -20.75 -39.25 29.00
N SER A 39 -20.78 -39.75 30.24
CA SER A 39 -21.79 -39.41 31.24
C SER A 39 -21.33 -38.18 32.01
N PHE A 40 -22.11 -37.09 31.99
CA PHE A 40 -21.77 -35.87 32.74
C PHE A 40 -22.58 -35.72 34.02
N ALA A 41 -23.74 -36.38 34.12
CA ALA A 41 -24.48 -36.46 35.37
C ALA A 41 -25.39 -37.70 35.39
N THR A 42 -25.50 -38.34 36.54
CA THR A 42 -26.47 -39.42 36.78
C THR A 42 -27.41 -39.00 37.90
N LEU A 43 -28.71 -38.95 37.61
CA LEU A 43 -29.74 -38.87 38.64
C LEU A 43 -30.11 -40.29 39.06
N SER A 44 -29.84 -40.66 40.31
CA SER A 44 -30.34 -41.88 40.94
C SER A 44 -31.16 -41.53 42.16
N GLY A 45 -32.42 -41.96 42.20
CA GLY A 45 -33.22 -41.98 43.42
C GLY A 45 -33.77 -43.39 43.64
N GLY A 46 -33.85 -43.83 44.89
CA GLY A 46 -34.63 -45.01 45.28
C GLY A 46 -36.13 -44.76 45.12
N GLU A 47 -36.97 -45.76 45.42
CA GLU A 47 -38.44 -45.66 45.31
C GLU A 47 -39.00 -44.36 45.92
N GLY A 48 -39.45 -43.45 45.05
CA GLY A 48 -39.94 -42.12 45.44
C GLY A 48 -39.68 -41.04 44.38
N TYR A 49 -40.32 -39.88 44.54
CA TYR A 49 -40.12 -38.71 43.68
C TYR A 49 -38.67 -38.22 43.79
N ILE A 50 -37.93 -38.18 42.68
CA ILE A 50 -36.62 -37.55 42.63
C ILE A 50 -36.82 -36.03 42.67
N ASN A 51 -36.73 -35.43 43.86
CA ASN A 51 -36.71 -33.99 44.04
C ASN A 51 -35.24 -33.50 44.15
N SER A 52 -34.47 -33.72 43.09
CA SER A 52 -33.06 -33.29 43.03
C SER A 52 -32.87 -32.22 41.96
N THR A 53 -32.35 -31.07 42.37
CA THR A 53 -31.90 -30.00 41.48
C THR A 53 -30.46 -30.30 41.08
N VAL A 54 -30.22 -30.63 39.81
CA VAL A 54 -28.85 -30.64 39.26
C VAL A 54 -28.59 -29.25 38.71
N LEU A 55 -27.71 -28.51 39.38
CA LEU A 55 -27.12 -27.31 38.78
C LEU A 55 -26.17 -27.79 37.69
N VAL A 56 -26.59 -27.66 36.43
CA VAL A 56 -25.66 -27.75 35.31
C VAL A 56 -24.89 -26.42 35.29
N ASN A 57 -23.85 -26.33 36.13
CA ASN A 57 -22.85 -25.28 36.00
C ASN A 57 -22.08 -25.59 34.72
N ALA A 58 -22.57 -25.10 33.58
CA ALA A 58 -21.78 -25.01 32.36
C ALA A 58 -21.20 -23.58 32.29
N PRO A 59 -20.09 -23.27 32.99
CA PRO A 59 -19.46 -21.96 32.83
C PRO A 59 -18.91 -21.76 31.42
N ASP A 60 -18.64 -22.85 30.70
CA ASP A 60 -17.99 -22.85 29.41
C ASP A 60 -18.83 -23.64 28.42
N PHE A 61 -19.39 -22.94 27.43
CA PHE A 61 -19.93 -23.60 26.25
C PHE A 61 -18.79 -24.38 25.59
N VAL A 62 -18.85 -25.71 25.65
CA VAL A 62 -17.96 -26.59 24.89
C VAL A 62 -18.56 -26.70 23.49
N THR A 63 -17.83 -26.29 22.46
CA THR A 63 -18.27 -26.44 21.07
C THR A 63 -18.34 -27.93 20.70
N VAL A 64 -18.99 -28.26 19.57
CA VAL A 64 -19.09 -29.65 19.05
C VAL A 64 -17.71 -30.31 18.82
N THR A 65 -16.63 -29.51 18.82
CA THR A 65 -15.25 -29.96 18.67
C THR A 65 -14.51 -30.13 20.00
N GLY A 66 -15.19 -29.97 21.15
CA GLY A 66 -14.60 -30.17 22.48
C GLY A 66 -13.82 -28.98 23.04
N ALA A 67 -13.80 -27.83 22.35
CA ALA A 67 -13.10 -26.63 22.81
C ALA A 67 -14.06 -25.70 23.56
N SER A 68 -13.61 -25.18 24.70
CA SER A 68 -14.38 -24.18 25.46
C SER A 68 -14.39 -22.84 24.71
N VAL A 69 -15.52 -22.11 24.73
CA VAL A 69 -15.58 -20.74 24.19
C VAL A 69 -14.57 -19.82 24.88
N ASN A 70 -14.25 -20.08 26.16
CA ASN A 70 -13.23 -19.31 26.88
C ASN A 70 -11.81 -19.63 26.39
N GLU A 71 -11.53 -20.88 26.02
CA GLU A 71 -10.27 -21.25 25.37
C GLU A 71 -10.14 -20.54 24.01
N MET A 72 -11.21 -20.50 23.23
CA MET A 72 -11.22 -19.80 21.94
C MET A 72 -11.05 -18.28 22.10
N LEU A 73 -11.69 -17.66 23.09
CA LEU A 73 -11.51 -16.24 23.40
C LEU A 73 -10.09 -15.93 23.90
N THR A 74 -9.49 -16.85 24.66
CA THR A 74 -8.09 -16.73 25.10
C THR A 74 -7.16 -16.81 23.91
N LEU A 75 -7.36 -17.80 23.03
CA LEU A 75 -6.59 -17.94 21.80
C LEU A 75 -6.71 -16.70 20.89
N LEU A 76 -7.91 -16.12 20.76
CA LEU A 76 -8.12 -14.89 19.98
C LEU A 76 -7.37 -13.69 20.57
N ARG A 77 -7.35 -13.55 21.90
CA ARG A 77 -6.59 -12.48 22.58
C ARG A 77 -5.08 -12.67 22.42
N ASP A 78 -4.61 -13.91 22.52
CA ASP A 78 -3.20 -14.25 22.35
C ASP A 78 -2.75 -13.97 20.90
N GLN A 79 -3.58 -14.35 19.92
CA GLN A 79 -3.33 -14.04 18.51
C GLN A 79 -3.31 -12.53 18.26
N GLN A 80 -4.25 -11.77 18.82
CA GLN A 80 -4.27 -10.32 18.69
C GLN A 80 -3.01 -9.67 19.31
N THR A 81 -2.56 -10.17 20.45
CA THR A 81 -1.34 -9.70 21.12
C THR A 81 -0.10 -9.98 20.27
N ALA A 82 0.00 -11.18 19.69
CA ALA A 82 1.12 -11.55 18.81
C ALA A 82 1.19 -10.66 17.56
N LEU A 83 0.03 -10.37 16.93
CA LEU A 83 -0.04 -9.48 15.77
C LEU A 83 0.39 -8.06 16.09
N VAL A 84 -0.02 -7.53 17.24
CA VAL A 84 0.40 -6.18 17.68
C VAL A 84 1.90 -6.15 17.96
N SER A 85 2.45 -7.18 18.60
CA SER A 85 3.91 -7.28 18.85
C SER A 85 4.71 -7.32 17.55
N GLN A 86 4.28 -8.10 16.57
CA GLN A 86 4.92 -8.16 15.25
C GLN A 86 4.90 -6.80 14.55
N GLN A 87 3.82 -6.02 14.67
CA GLN A 87 3.75 -4.67 14.11
C GLN A 87 4.79 -3.75 14.74
N VAL A 88 4.96 -3.80 16.06
CA VAL A 88 5.98 -2.98 16.77
C VAL A 88 7.38 -3.37 16.32
N GLU A 89 7.68 -4.66 16.20
CA GLU A 89 8.97 -5.14 15.72
C GLU A 89 9.25 -4.73 14.28
N ILE A 90 8.24 -4.80 13.40
CA ILE A 90 8.33 -4.30 12.03
C ILE A 90 8.60 -2.80 11.99
N GLU A 91 7.92 -1.99 12.82
CA GLU A 91 8.19 -0.55 12.89
C GLU A 91 9.62 -0.25 13.40
N ALA A 92 10.09 -1.01 14.39
CA ALA A 92 11.47 -0.91 14.86
C ALA A 92 12.48 -1.30 13.76
N LEU A 93 12.22 -2.34 12.98
CA LEU A 93 13.05 -2.77 11.85
C LEU A 93 13.04 -1.76 10.69
N LYS A 94 11.89 -1.14 10.37
CA LYS A 94 11.81 -0.05 9.38
C LYS A 94 12.70 1.13 9.78
N THR A 95 12.68 1.47 11.08
CA THR A 95 13.48 2.55 11.66
C THR A 95 14.97 2.19 11.66
N PHE A 96 15.31 0.95 12.03
CA PHE A 96 16.69 0.46 12.14
C PHE A 96 17.39 0.25 10.78
N VAL A 97 16.68 -0.29 9.78
CA VAL A 97 17.21 -0.52 8.43
C VAL A 97 17.39 0.80 7.66
N GLY A 98 16.97 1.94 8.22
CA GLY A 98 17.12 3.21 7.55
C GLY A 98 16.28 3.27 6.29
N MET A 99 15.05 2.73 6.34
CA MET A 99 13.98 3.21 5.46
C MET A 99 13.57 4.63 5.91
N HIS A 100 14.53 5.55 6.01
CA HIS A 100 14.28 6.86 5.46
C HIS A 100 13.74 6.60 4.07
N SER A 101 12.58 7.18 3.75
CA SER A 101 12.03 7.20 2.39
C SER A 101 13.22 7.22 1.44
N SER A 102 13.45 6.11 0.73
CA SER A 102 14.43 6.10 -0.35
C SER A 102 14.14 7.38 -1.11
N PRO A 103 15.08 8.35 -1.19
CA PRO A 103 14.77 9.58 -1.90
C PRO A 103 14.28 9.10 -3.25
N SER A 104 13.01 9.41 -3.57
CA SER A 104 12.33 8.90 -4.75
C SER A 104 13.35 8.85 -5.87
N PRO A 105 13.54 7.70 -6.57
CA PRO A 105 14.58 7.57 -7.59
C PRO A 105 14.54 8.86 -8.39
N PRO A 106 15.66 9.62 -8.46
CA PRO A 106 15.66 11.03 -8.80
C PRO A 106 14.65 11.20 -9.91
N GLN A 107 13.51 11.84 -9.58
CA GLN A 107 12.39 11.92 -10.50
C GLN A 107 13.04 12.38 -11.79
N CYS A 108 12.97 11.53 -12.83
CA CYS A 108 13.53 11.86 -14.11
C CYS A 108 12.64 12.97 -14.62
N VAL A 109 12.94 14.21 -14.20
CA VAL A 109 12.25 15.40 -14.65
C VAL A 109 12.44 15.35 -16.15
N PRO A 110 11.37 15.18 -16.94
CA PRO A 110 11.51 15.15 -18.39
C PRO A 110 12.25 16.43 -18.76
N ALA A 111 13.31 16.31 -19.55
CA ALA A 111 14.00 17.49 -20.04
C ALA A 111 12.95 18.39 -20.72
N THR A 112 12.67 19.53 -20.11
CA THR A 112 11.74 20.51 -20.68
C THR A 112 12.50 21.27 -21.75
N PHE A 113 12.00 21.25 -22.98
CA PHE A 113 12.50 22.14 -24.02
C PHE A 113 11.63 23.39 -24.06
N SER A 114 12.24 24.53 -24.38
CA SER A 114 11.55 25.79 -24.63
C SER A 114 12.03 26.36 -25.95
N THR A 115 11.14 27.05 -26.67
CA THR A 115 11.48 27.78 -27.88
C THR A 115 11.60 29.26 -27.59
N ILE A 116 12.48 29.94 -28.33
CA ILE A 116 12.61 31.39 -28.33
C ILE A 116 12.42 31.85 -29.76
N SER A 117 11.51 32.79 -29.97
CA SER A 117 11.32 33.42 -31.27
C SER A 117 12.50 34.35 -31.54
N ILE A 118 13.25 34.09 -32.61
CA ILE A 118 14.22 35.04 -33.13
C ILE A 118 13.46 36.00 -34.05
N ALA A 119 13.50 37.29 -33.77
CA ALA A 119 12.95 38.30 -34.68
C ALA A 119 13.86 38.32 -35.91
N VAL A 120 13.43 37.64 -36.97
CA VAL A 120 14.12 37.63 -38.26
C VAL A 120 13.38 38.56 -39.21
N ASP A 121 14.13 39.47 -39.81
CA ASP A 121 13.68 40.30 -40.93
C ASP A 121 13.47 39.39 -42.15
N ASP A 122 12.33 38.70 -42.17
CA ASP A 122 11.55 38.04 -43.25
C ASP A 122 12.27 37.56 -44.55
N SER A 123 13.58 37.31 -44.48
CA SER A 123 14.38 36.88 -45.60
C SER A 123 14.32 35.36 -45.61
N ALA A 124 13.23 34.85 -46.19
CA ALA A 124 12.83 33.47 -46.42
C ALA A 124 13.94 32.60 -47.05
N SER A 125 15.01 32.37 -46.29
CA SER A 125 16.06 31.42 -46.63
C SER A 125 16.04 30.33 -45.58
N ASP A 126 15.83 29.11 -46.06
CA ASP A 126 16.11 27.92 -45.27
C ASP A 126 17.59 28.01 -44.84
N PHE A 127 17.88 27.69 -43.58
CA PHE A 127 19.23 27.72 -42.99
C PHE A 127 19.81 29.13 -42.75
N LEU A 128 19.18 29.94 -41.89
CA LEU A 128 19.78 31.21 -41.43
C LEU A 128 21.10 31.00 -40.68
N TYR A 129 21.15 29.96 -39.84
CA TYR A 129 22.29 29.59 -39.00
C TYR A 129 22.57 28.08 -39.15
N GLN A 130 23.84 27.68 -39.16
CA GLN A 130 24.27 26.28 -39.36
C GLN A 130 25.06 25.69 -38.17
N GLY A 131 25.45 26.53 -37.21
CA GLY A 131 26.19 26.10 -36.03
C GLY A 131 26.02 27.09 -34.89
N ALA A 132 26.48 26.70 -33.69
CA ALA A 132 26.51 27.57 -32.54
C ALA A 132 27.72 27.28 -31.65
N ALA A 133 28.23 28.32 -31.00
CA ALA A 133 29.32 28.28 -30.06
C ALA A 133 28.88 28.93 -28.73
N VAL A 134 29.29 28.36 -27.60
CA VAL A 134 28.89 28.85 -26.27
C VAL A 134 30.08 29.49 -25.57
N VAL A 135 29.92 30.71 -25.08
CA VAL A 135 30.90 31.41 -24.24
C VAL A 135 30.18 32.01 -23.03
N GLY A 136 30.44 31.45 -21.86
CA GLY A 136 29.72 31.82 -20.63
C GLY A 136 28.22 31.56 -20.77
N THR A 137 27.41 32.60 -20.58
CA THR A 137 25.94 32.57 -20.69
C THR A 137 25.43 32.96 -22.08
N ARG A 138 26.31 33.03 -23.08
CA ARG A 138 25.93 33.48 -24.43
C ARG A 138 26.15 32.37 -25.46
N VAL A 139 25.14 32.18 -26.30
CA VAL A 139 25.18 31.28 -27.45
C VAL A 139 25.30 32.12 -28.72
N PHE A 140 26.40 31.96 -29.44
CA PHE A 140 26.70 32.64 -30.69
C PHE A 140 26.38 31.70 -31.86
N MET A 141 25.37 32.05 -32.64
CA MET A 141 24.88 31.29 -33.78
C MET A 141 25.62 31.74 -35.04
N THR A 142 26.27 30.80 -35.70
CA THR A 142 27.07 31.05 -36.90
C THR A 142 26.16 31.27 -38.11
N PRO A 143 26.22 32.46 -38.75
CA PRO A 143 25.34 32.77 -39.88
C PRO A 143 25.73 31.96 -41.10
N TYR A 144 24.74 31.40 -41.78
CA TYR A 144 24.95 30.68 -43.03
C TYR A 144 24.44 31.51 -44.21
N ASN A 145 23.15 31.87 -44.17
CA ASN A 145 22.53 32.80 -45.12
C ASN A 145 22.22 34.18 -44.51
N HIS A 146 22.32 34.33 -43.19
CA HIS A 146 22.04 35.59 -42.51
C HIS A 146 23.24 36.57 -42.58
N ASN A 147 22.97 37.88 -42.47
CA ASN A 147 23.99 38.94 -42.51
C ASN A 147 24.47 39.39 -41.11
N SER A 148 24.11 38.63 -40.09
CA SER A 148 24.48 38.90 -38.71
C SER A 148 24.67 37.59 -37.95
N VAL A 149 25.65 37.56 -37.05
CA VAL A 149 25.82 36.52 -36.03
C VAL A 149 24.67 36.64 -35.03
N GLY A 150 23.97 35.55 -34.74
CA GLY A 150 22.92 35.51 -33.73
C GLY A 150 23.53 35.38 -32.34
N VAL A 151 23.00 36.09 -31.35
CA VAL A 151 23.49 36.04 -29.97
C VAL A 151 22.30 35.85 -29.04
N LEU A 152 22.25 34.71 -28.37
CA LEU A 152 21.27 34.41 -27.33
C LEU A 152 21.93 34.51 -25.96
N ASP A 153 21.42 35.41 -25.10
CA ASP A 153 21.77 35.43 -23.68
C ASP A 153 20.84 34.47 -22.93
N THR A 154 21.41 33.40 -22.36
CA THR A 154 20.65 32.36 -21.65
C THR A 154 20.19 32.81 -20.26
N THR A 155 20.70 33.93 -19.74
CA THR A 155 20.28 34.50 -18.45
C THR A 155 18.94 35.22 -18.59
N THR A 156 18.75 35.91 -19.70
CA THR A 156 17.57 36.75 -19.96
C THR A 156 16.67 36.21 -21.08
N ASN A 157 17.04 35.09 -21.70
CA ASN A 157 16.39 34.52 -22.88
C ASN A 157 16.20 35.56 -24.00
N THR A 158 17.16 36.48 -24.14
CA THR A 158 17.09 37.60 -25.10
C THR A 158 17.94 37.30 -26.32
N PHE A 159 17.35 37.46 -27.49
CA PHE A 159 18.06 37.34 -28.77
C PHE A 159 18.50 38.72 -29.28
N SER A 160 19.73 38.80 -29.77
CA SER A 160 20.33 39.99 -30.38
C SER A 160 21.22 39.57 -31.55
N THR A 161 21.74 40.53 -32.32
CA THR A 161 22.59 40.22 -33.48
C THR A 161 23.83 41.12 -33.55
N ILE A 162 24.90 40.58 -34.16
CA ILE A 162 26.12 41.32 -34.49
C ILE A 162 26.27 41.29 -36.02
N SER A 163 26.22 42.46 -36.66
CA SER A 163 26.29 42.55 -38.12
C SER A 163 27.65 42.07 -38.67
N THR A 164 27.61 41.22 -39.70
CA THR A 164 28.80 40.82 -40.47
C THR A 164 29.08 41.78 -41.64
N VAL A 165 28.09 42.60 -42.01
CA VAL A 165 28.18 43.56 -43.13
C VAL A 165 29.25 44.60 -42.85
N GLY A 166 29.37 45.05 -41.59
CA GLY A 166 30.43 45.97 -41.16
C GLY A 166 31.85 45.42 -41.36
N ALA A 167 32.00 44.10 -41.43
CA ALA A 167 33.27 43.42 -41.73
C ALA A 167 33.43 43.07 -43.22
N GLY A 168 32.51 43.52 -44.09
CA GLY A 168 32.52 43.22 -45.53
C GLY A 168 32.07 41.80 -45.90
N VAL A 169 31.53 41.04 -44.95
CA VAL A 169 31.17 39.63 -45.15
C VAL A 169 29.67 39.53 -45.49
N THR A 170 29.38 39.46 -46.79
CA THR A 170 28.03 39.40 -47.39
C THR A 170 27.88 38.18 -48.31
N GLY A 171 26.65 37.83 -48.71
CA GLY A 171 26.37 36.63 -49.54
C GLY A 171 25.92 35.39 -48.76
N SER A 172 25.76 34.25 -49.44
CA SER A 172 25.30 32.98 -48.84
C SER A 172 26.47 32.04 -48.55
N TYR A 173 26.27 31.02 -47.70
CA TYR A 173 27.24 29.94 -47.42
C TYR A 173 28.58 30.42 -46.79
N LYS A 174 28.58 31.57 -46.12
CA LYS A 174 29.82 32.30 -45.73
C LYS A 174 30.67 31.59 -44.67
N TYR A 175 30.02 30.90 -43.73
CA TYR A 175 30.68 30.29 -42.58
C TYR A 175 30.40 28.79 -42.54
N TRP A 176 30.72 28.12 -43.64
CA TRP A 176 30.60 26.66 -43.76
C TRP A 176 31.57 25.98 -42.78
N GLY A 177 31.04 25.33 -41.74
CA GLY A 177 31.82 24.67 -40.70
C GLY A 177 31.59 25.20 -39.28
N GLY A 178 30.89 26.34 -39.11
CA GLY A 178 30.57 26.88 -37.80
C GLY A 178 31.65 27.80 -37.21
N GLY A 179 31.34 28.39 -36.05
CA GLY A 179 32.27 29.18 -35.24
C GLY A 179 33.04 28.30 -34.24
N ALA A 180 34.25 28.72 -33.89
CA ALA A 180 35.09 28.04 -32.91
C ALA A 180 35.33 28.95 -31.70
N VAL A 181 35.51 28.38 -30.52
CA VAL A 181 35.80 29.14 -29.30
C VAL A 181 37.27 29.03 -28.95
N VAL A 182 37.93 30.16 -28.70
CA VAL A 182 39.28 30.22 -28.13
C VAL A 182 39.25 31.12 -26.89
N GLY A 183 39.30 30.50 -25.71
CA GLY A 183 39.18 31.20 -24.43
C GLY A 183 37.82 31.88 -24.29
N THR A 184 37.81 33.22 -24.21
CA THR A 184 36.60 34.04 -24.10
C THR A 184 36.13 34.62 -25.44
N ARG A 185 36.66 34.13 -26.56
CA ARG A 185 36.35 34.62 -27.91
C ARG A 185 35.73 33.51 -28.76
N VAL A 186 34.76 33.92 -29.59
CA VAL A 186 34.15 33.13 -30.67
C VAL A 186 34.65 33.66 -32.00
#